data_AF-A0A258QUC4-F1
#
_entry.id   AF-A0A258QUC4-F1
#
_cell.length_a   1.000
_cell.length_b   1.000
_cell.length_c   1.000
_cell.angle_alpha   90.00
_cell.angle_beta   90.00
_cell.angle_gamma   90.00
#
_symmetry.space_group_name_H-M   'P 1'
#
loop_
_entity.id
_entity.type
_entity.pdbx_description
1 polymer ?
#
loop_
_entity_poly.entity_id
_entity_poly.type
_entity_poly.pdbx_seq_one_letter_code
_entity_poly.pdbx_strand_id
1 'polypeptide(L)'
;MPMAGEKGRGRLFVIAIPYLWLLALFLVPFLIVVKISLSQDILASPPYTPLLDLSQGWAGLKDYVSQLSFANYFYVLSFDNEFISAYGSSLVIASIST
;
A
#
# COMPACT_ATOMS: atom_id res chain seq x y z
N MET A 1 -50.13 -9.66 14.41
CA MET A 1 -49.12 -10.11 13.44
C MET A 1 -48.12 -8.97 13.26
N PRO A 2 -47.01 -8.94 14.04
CA PRO A 2 -46.11 -7.79 14.06
C PRO A 2 -45.20 -7.72 12.83
N MET A 3 -44.97 -6.48 12.41
CA MET A 3 -44.47 -6.01 11.12
C MET A 3 -42.98 -6.32 10.88
N ALA A 4 -42.64 -6.66 9.64
CA ALA A 4 -41.26 -6.67 9.16
C ALA A 4 -40.71 -5.23 9.14
N GLY A 5 -39.78 -4.90 10.03
CA GLY A 5 -39.29 -3.50 10.14
C GLY A 5 -37.92 -3.24 10.77
N GLU A 6 -37.27 -4.18 11.46
CA GLU A 6 -35.96 -3.93 12.11
C GLU A 6 -34.84 -4.89 11.65
N LYS A 7 -34.92 -5.43 10.43
CA LYS A 7 -33.85 -6.27 9.86
C LYS A 7 -32.84 -5.47 9.04
N GLY A 8 -32.14 -4.52 9.66
CA GLY A 8 -31.19 -3.66 8.93
C GLY A 8 -29.75 -3.74 9.42
N ARG A 9 -29.52 -3.46 10.69
CA ARG A 9 -28.18 -3.09 11.19
C ARG A 9 -27.36 -4.29 11.65
N GLY A 10 -27.95 -5.24 12.38
CA GLY A 10 -27.24 -6.43 12.86
C GLY A 10 -26.71 -7.32 11.72
N ARG A 11 -27.51 -7.50 10.66
CA ARG A 11 -27.09 -8.23 9.45
C ARG A 11 -25.92 -7.54 8.74
N LEU A 12 -25.92 -6.20 8.70
CA LEU A 12 -24.81 -5.45 8.11
C LEU A 12 -23.51 -5.71 8.86
N PHE A 13 -23.50 -5.67 10.20
CA PHE A 13 -22.29 -5.93 10.99
C PHE A 13 -21.79 -7.36 10.85
N VAL A 14 -22.69 -8.35 10.83
CA VAL A 14 -22.34 -9.78 10.64
C VAL A 14 -21.65 -10.01 9.29
N ILE A 15 -22.02 -9.25 8.26
CA ILE A 15 -21.38 -9.31 6.94
C ILE A 15 -20.11 -8.46 6.91
N ALA A 16 -20.18 -7.21 7.37
CA ALA A 16 -19.11 -6.24 7.26
C ALA A 16 -17.84 -6.65 8.00
N ILE A 17 -17.95 -7.25 9.19
CA ILE A 17 -16.78 -7.63 10.00
C ILE A 17 -15.86 -8.62 9.24
N PRO A 18 -16.35 -9.77 8.72
CA PRO A 18 -15.54 -10.65 7.88
C PRO A 18 -14.94 -9.96 6.65
N TYR A 19 -15.70 -9.14 5.94
CA TYR A 19 -15.21 -8.44 4.75
C TYR A 19 -14.14 -7.39 5.08
N LEU A 20 -14.28 -6.67 6.19
CA LEU A 20 -13.25 -5.75 6.68
C LEU A 20 -11.97 -6.49 7.04
N TRP A 21 -12.09 -7.68 7.62
CA TRP A 21 -10.93 -8.52 7.91
C TRP A 21 -10.22 -8.98 6.63
N LEU A 22 -10.99 -9.46 5.66
CA LEU A 22 -10.46 -9.84 4.34
C LEU A 22 -9.81 -8.66 3.63
N LEU A 23 -10.44 -7.48 3.68
CA LEU A 23 -9.90 -6.25 3.09
C LEU A 23 -8.61 -5.82 3.79
N ALA A 24 -8.54 -5.88 5.11
CA ALA A 24 -7.33 -5.57 5.86
C ALA A 24 -6.19 -6.52 5.47
N LEU A 25 -6.44 -7.83 5.49
CA LEU A 25 -5.45 -8.83 5.09
C LEU A 25 -5.02 -8.68 3.63
N PHE A 26 -5.96 -8.32 2.75
CA PHE A 26 -5.66 -8.01 1.35
C PHE A 26 -4.77 -6.78 1.22
N LEU A 27 -5.02 -5.71 2.00
CA LEU A 27 -4.28 -4.45 1.91
C LEU A 27 -2.90 -4.48 2.56
N VAL A 28 -2.69 -5.28 3.61
CA VAL A 28 -1.39 -5.40 4.30
C VAL A 28 -0.19 -5.55 3.34
N PRO A 29 -0.16 -6.48 2.37
CA PRO A 29 0.97 -6.59 1.44
C PRO A 29 1.17 -5.31 0.59
N PHE A 30 0.10 -4.66 0.14
CA PHE A 30 0.20 -3.41 -0.62
C PHE A 30 0.76 -2.26 0.23
N LEU A 31 0.34 -2.16 1.48
CA LEU A 31 0.86 -1.14 2.41
C LEU A 31 2.36 -1.32 2.66
N ILE A 32 2.84 -2.56 2.72
CA ILE A 32 4.27 -2.86 2.82
C ILE A 32 5.01 -2.39 1.56
N VAL A 33 4.47 -2.66 0.37
CA VAL A 33 5.08 -2.20 -0.89
C VAL A 33 5.13 -0.68 -0.96
N VAL A 34 4.05 0.02 -0.59
CA VAL A 34 4.02 1.50 -0.55
C VAL A 34 5.03 2.06 0.46
N LYS A 35 5.18 1.42 1.62
CA LYS A 35 6.20 1.79 2.60
C LYS A 35 7.61 1.68 2.00
N ILE A 36 7.91 0.56 1.34
CA ILE A 36 9.24 0.32 0.77
C ILE A 36 9.50 1.24 -0.43
N SER A 37 8.51 1.48 -1.29
CA SER A 37 8.68 2.34 -2.47
C SER A 37 9.01 3.80 -2.12
N LEU A 38 8.61 4.26 -0.94
CA LEU A 38 8.91 5.59 -0.39
C LEU A 38 10.13 5.62 0.55
N SER A 39 10.76 4.48 0.80
CA SER A 39 11.94 4.35 1.65
C SER A 39 13.24 4.48 0.84
N GLN A 40 14.36 4.73 1.50
CA GLN A 40 15.70 4.75 0.92
C GLN A 40 16.43 3.44 1.22
N ASP A 41 17.11 2.91 0.21
CA ASP A 41 17.97 1.73 0.35
C ASP A 41 19.24 2.11 1.12
N ILE A 42 19.61 1.29 2.10
CA ILE A 42 20.84 1.46 2.86
C ILE A 42 21.57 0.13 3.02
N LEU A 43 22.90 0.19 3.18
CA LEU A 43 23.75 -0.97 3.43
C LEU A 43 23.67 -1.42 4.91
N ALA A 44 22.47 -1.79 5.36
CA ALA A 44 22.21 -2.31 6.71
C ALA A 44 21.11 -3.39 6.67
N SER A 45 20.80 -3.98 7.83
CA SER A 45 19.66 -4.88 8.01
C SER A 45 18.70 -4.27 9.04
N PRO A 46 17.42 -4.00 8.69
CA PRO A 46 16.78 -4.14 7.38
C PRO A 46 17.36 -3.22 6.29
N PRO A 47 17.32 -3.60 4.99
CA PRO A 47 17.96 -2.85 3.90
C PRO A 47 17.15 -1.63 3.42
N TYR A 48 16.31 -1.05 4.29
CA TYR A 48 15.49 0.11 3.97
C TYR A 48 15.32 1.01 5.20
N THR A 49 15.27 2.31 4.97
CA THR A 49 14.96 3.33 5.98
C THR A 49 14.00 4.36 5.41
N PRO A 50 13.11 4.95 6.22
CA PRO A 50 13.01 4.88 7.69
C PRO A 50 12.29 3.63 8.22
N LEU A 51 12.58 3.26 9.48
CA LEU A 51 11.82 2.23 10.22
C LEU A 51 10.76 2.91 11.09
N LEU A 52 9.55 2.37 11.05
CA LEU A 52 8.44 2.88 11.86
C LEU A 52 8.58 2.37 13.30
N ASP A 53 8.95 3.26 14.22
CA ASP A 53 9.02 2.98 15.65
C ASP A 53 7.77 3.48 16.39
N LEU A 54 6.83 2.57 16.63
CA LEU A 54 5.58 2.86 17.35
C LEU A 54 5.80 3.14 18.84
N SER A 55 6.95 2.77 19.41
CA SER A 55 7.24 3.02 20.84
C SER A 55 7.39 4.51 21.16
N GLN A 56 7.73 5.31 20.15
CA GLN A 56 7.86 6.77 20.25
C GLN A 56 6.53 7.52 20.02
N GLY A 57 5.42 6.80 19.84
CA GLY A 57 4.09 7.37 19.67
C GLY A 57 3.98 8.34 18.49
N TRP A 58 3.31 9.47 18.69
CA TRP A 58 3.07 10.46 17.64
C TRP A 58 4.35 11.09 17.08
N ALA A 59 5.39 11.24 17.93
CA ALA A 59 6.68 11.78 17.50
C ALA A 59 7.38 10.85 16.51
N GLY A 60 7.39 9.54 16.80
CA GLY A 60 7.95 8.53 15.88
C GLY A 60 7.23 8.47 14.54
N LEU A 61 5.90 8.64 14.54
CA LEU A 61 5.13 8.71 13.29
C LEU A 61 5.51 9.94 12.46
N LYS A 62 5.61 11.12 13.10
CA LYS A 62 5.97 12.36 12.41
C LYS A 62 7.39 12.30 11.83
N ASP A 63 8.33 11.76 12.59
CA ASP A 63 9.71 11.56 12.16
C ASP A 63 9.78 10.60 10.95
N TYR A 64 9.13 9.43 11.06
CA TYR A 64 9.01 8.47 9.97
C TYR A 64 8.46 9.10 8.68
N VAL A 65 7.35 9.84 8.76
CA VAL A 65 6.73 10.48 7.59
C VAL A 65 7.65 11.55 6.99
N SER A 66 8.41 12.27 7.81
CA SER A 66 9.33 13.31 7.33
C SER A 66 10.52 12.77 6.51
N GLN A 67 10.86 11.50 6.73
CA GLN A 67 11.97 10.82 6.04
C GLN A 67 11.52 10.05 4.79
N LEU A 68 10.22 9.95 4.52
CA LEU A 68 9.71 9.36 3.29
C LEU A 68 10.11 10.20 2.08
N SER A 69 10.50 9.53 0.99
CA SER A 69 11.03 10.18 -0.20
C SER A 69 10.44 9.58 -1.48
N PHE A 70 10.14 10.44 -2.45
CA PHE A 70 9.74 10.04 -3.80
C PHE A 70 10.93 9.79 -4.73
N ALA A 71 12.17 9.80 -4.21
CA ALA A 71 13.39 9.62 -5.01
C ALA A 71 13.36 8.34 -5.88
N ASN A 72 12.86 7.23 -5.35
CA ASN A 72 12.72 5.98 -6.12
C ASN A 72 11.80 6.14 -7.32
N TYR A 73 10.69 6.87 -7.17
CA TYR A 73 9.78 7.14 -8.28
C TYR A 73 10.44 8.01 -9.34
N PHE A 74 11.18 9.03 -8.95
CA PHE A 74 11.94 9.85 -9.91
C PHE A 74 13.03 9.03 -10.62
N TYR A 75 13.70 8.13 -9.92
CA TYR A 75 14.70 7.23 -10.50
C TYR A 75 14.09 6.28 -11.53
N VAL A 76 12.98 5.64 -11.18
CA VAL A 76 12.28 4.67 -12.06
C VAL A 76 11.63 5.37 -13.25
N LEU A 77 11.14 6.59 -13.08
CA LEU A 77 10.53 7.39 -14.15
C LEU A 77 11.55 8.28 -14.89
N SER A 78 12.85 8.17 -14.61
CA SER A 78 13.87 8.90 -15.34
C SER A 78 13.97 8.38 -16.78
N PHE A 79 14.28 9.26 -17.73
CA PHE A 79 14.57 8.87 -19.12
C PHE A 79 15.86 8.07 -19.26
N ASP A 80 16.75 8.15 -18.27
CA ASP A 80 17.97 7.32 -18.21
C ASP A 80 17.66 5.87 -17.77
N ASN A 81 16.41 5.57 -17.40
CA ASN A 81 15.96 4.26 -16.92
C ASN A 81 15.10 3.55 -17.99
N GLU A 82 15.37 2.25 -18.23
CA GLU A 82 14.64 1.39 -19.17
C GLU A 82 13.20 1.05 -18.71
N PHE A 83 12.79 1.46 -17.51
CA PHE A 83 11.49 1.10 -16.96
C PHE A 83 10.31 1.58 -17.84
N ILE A 84 10.37 2.81 -18.36
CA ILE A 84 9.26 3.39 -19.14
C ILE A 84 9.07 2.63 -20.46
N SER A 85 10.17 2.29 -21.16
CA SER A 85 10.12 1.52 -22.40
C SER A 85 9.59 0.11 -22.15
N ALA A 86 10.08 -0.57 -21.11
CA ALA A 86 9.61 -1.89 -20.72
C ALA A 86 8.12 -1.89 -20.33
N TYR A 87 7.67 -0.86 -19.61
CA TYR A 87 6.26 -0.67 -19.27
C TYR A 87 5.38 -0.46 -20.51
N GLY A 88 5.82 0.39 -21.44
CA GLY A 88 5.13 0.60 -22.72
C GLY A 88 5.02 -0.67 -23.55
N SER A 89 6.10 -1.46 -23.65
CA SER A 89 6.09 -2.76 -24.32
C SER A 89 5.08 -3.71 -23.68
N SER A 90 5.04 -3.76 -22.36
CA SER A 90 4.09 -4.60 -21.60
C SER A 90 2.64 -4.22 -21.90
N LEU A 91 2.32 -2.93 -22.00
CA LEU A 91 0.99 -2.45 -22.36
C LEU A 91 0.58 -2.83 -23.78
N VAL A 92 1.50 -2.73 -24.74
CA VAL A 92 1.23 -3.14 -26.13
C VAL A 92 0.92 -4.63 -26.20
N ILE A 93 1.74 -5.46 -25.55
CA ILE A 93 1.54 -6.91 -25.50
C ILE A 93 0.19 -7.21 -24.87
N ALA A 94 -0.09 -6.67 -23.68
CA ALA A 94 -1.35 -6.90 -22.97
C ALA A 94 -2.57 -6.48 -23.80
N SER A 95 -2.49 -5.39 -24.56
CA SER A 95 -3.60 -4.92 -25.40
C SER A 95 -3.92 -5.84 -26.58
N ILE A 96 -2.91 -6.56 -27.08
CA ILE A 96 -3.06 -7.48 -28.22
C ILE A 96 -3.40 -8.90 -27.73
N SER A 97 -2.91 -9.28 -26.55
CA SER A 97 -2.98 -10.67 -26.03
C SER A 97 -4.14 -10.95 -25.08
N THR A 98 -4.93 -9.93 -24.71
CA THR A 98 -6.09 -10.07 -23.80
C THR A 98 -7.37 -10.23 -24.61
#